data_AF-A0A0M8V9G9-F1
#
_entry.id   AF-A0A0M8V9G9-F1
#
_cell.length_a   1.000
_cell.length_b   1.000
_cell.length_c   1.000
_cell.angle_alpha   90.00
_cell.angle_beta   90.00
_cell.angle_gamma   90.00
#
_symmetry.space_group_name_H-M   'P 1'
#
loop_
_entity.id
_entity.type
_entity.pdbx_description
1 polymer ?
#
loop_
_entity_poly.entity_id
_entity_poly.type
_entity_poly.pdbx_seq_one_letter_code
_entity_poly.pdbx_strand_id
1 'polypeptide(L)'
;NAGPAWFMAKLGEPTVRVMITLPAGTSVVKTPGFCKPKGKAYQCGMSQRALNEGGREPYNFQLKIDKRVEDAKGSVALSTEARPFDPDKANDKADITL
;
A
#
# COMPACT_ATOMS: atom_id res chain seq x y z
N ASN A 1 5.34 -18.28 17.06
CA ASN A 1 5.92 -18.01 15.73
C ASN A 1 7.33 -18.59 15.74
N ALA A 2 7.63 -19.59 14.89
CA ALA A 2 8.91 -20.31 14.89
C ALA A 2 9.74 -20.08 13.61
N GLY A 3 9.37 -19.06 12.81
CA GLY A 3 10.18 -18.59 11.70
C GLY A 3 11.06 -17.41 12.14
N PRO A 4 12.15 -17.10 11.40
CA PRO A 4 12.78 -15.81 11.53
C PRO A 4 11.70 -14.75 11.30
N ALA A 5 11.49 -13.87 12.26
CA ALA A 5 10.45 -12.85 12.17
C ALA A 5 10.81 -11.73 11.17
N TRP A 6 11.54 -12.06 10.10
CA TRP A 6 11.94 -11.17 9.04
C TRP A 6 11.59 -11.78 7.67
N PHE A 7 11.36 -10.90 6.71
CA PHE A 7 11.12 -11.22 5.32
C PHE A 7 12.24 -10.62 4.46
N MET A 8 12.67 -11.33 3.41
CA MET A 8 13.55 -10.79 2.36
C MET A 8 13.02 -11.20 0.99
N ALA A 9 12.66 -10.23 0.18
CA ALA A 9 12.19 -10.45 -1.18
C ALA A 9 13.33 -10.97 -2.07
N LYS A 10 13.11 -12.15 -2.66
CA LYS A 10 13.97 -12.68 -3.73
C LYS A 10 13.77 -11.88 -5.01
N LEU A 11 14.85 -11.74 -5.79
CA LEU A 11 14.80 -11.00 -7.04
C LEU A 11 13.93 -11.78 -8.04
N GLY A 12 12.97 -11.12 -8.67
CA GLY A 12 12.08 -11.72 -9.66
C GLY A 12 10.86 -12.45 -9.09
N GLU A 13 10.80 -12.70 -7.77
CA GLU A 13 9.58 -13.22 -7.15
C GLU A 13 8.58 -12.07 -6.90
N PRO A 14 7.33 -12.20 -7.35
CA PRO A 14 6.32 -11.18 -7.10
C PRO A 14 5.99 -11.13 -5.61
N THR A 15 6.24 -9.97 -4.99
CA THR A 15 5.73 -9.67 -3.66
C THR A 15 4.32 -9.11 -3.76
N VAL A 16 3.54 -9.25 -2.69
CA VAL A 16 2.30 -8.49 -2.52
C VAL A 16 2.58 -6.99 -2.68
N ARG A 17 1.61 -6.27 -3.21
CA ARG A 17 1.67 -4.83 -3.44
C ARG A 17 0.67 -4.13 -2.54
N VAL A 18 1.02 -2.94 -2.10
CA VAL A 18 0.09 -2.05 -1.43
C VAL A 18 -0.63 -1.24 -2.50
N MET A 19 -1.95 -1.36 -2.55
CA MET A 19 -2.84 -0.66 -3.45
C MET A 19 -3.45 0.53 -2.72
N ILE A 20 -3.18 1.75 -3.20
CA ILE A 20 -3.63 2.99 -2.57
C ILE A 20 -4.56 3.73 -3.54
N THR A 21 -5.80 3.93 -3.13
CA THR A 21 -6.76 4.80 -3.81
C THR A 21 -6.91 6.06 -2.99
N LEU A 22 -6.71 7.21 -3.60
CA LEU A 22 -6.73 8.49 -2.89
C LEU A 22 -8.17 9.01 -2.73
N PRO A 23 -8.45 9.80 -1.67
CA PRO A 23 -9.75 10.42 -1.48
C PRO A 23 -10.16 11.26 -2.70
N ALA A 24 -11.45 11.21 -3.05
CA ALA A 24 -11.99 12.02 -4.12
C ALA A 24 -11.79 13.53 -3.85
N GLY A 25 -11.57 14.31 -4.90
CA GLY A 25 -11.29 15.75 -4.77
C GLY A 25 -9.84 16.08 -4.42
N THR A 26 -8.93 15.10 -4.50
CA THR A 26 -7.49 15.31 -4.36
C THR A 26 -6.73 15.01 -5.65
N SER A 27 -5.60 15.69 -5.83
CA SER A 27 -4.58 15.39 -6.84
C SER A 27 -3.24 15.13 -6.18
N VAL A 28 -2.39 14.34 -6.83
CA VAL A 28 -1.07 14.02 -6.32
C VAL A 28 -0.05 15.07 -6.75
N VAL A 29 0.64 15.63 -5.76
CA VAL A 29 1.80 16.52 -5.96
C VAL A 29 3.08 15.69 -5.99
N LYS A 30 3.19 14.69 -5.09
CA LYS A 30 4.37 13.82 -5.00
C LYS A 30 3.98 12.41 -4.60
N THR A 31 4.56 11.43 -5.29
CA THR A 31 4.46 10.00 -4.96
C THR A 31 5.76 9.48 -4.33
N PRO A 32 5.69 8.44 -3.49
CA PRO A 32 6.87 7.64 -3.17
C PRO A 32 7.47 7.03 -4.45
N GLY A 33 8.80 6.93 -4.55
CA GLY A 33 9.49 6.44 -5.76
C GLY A 33 9.21 4.96 -6.09
N PHE A 34 8.70 4.20 -5.12
CA PHE A 34 8.34 2.80 -5.25
C PHE A 34 6.82 2.58 -5.48
N CYS A 35 6.07 3.64 -5.73
CA CYS A 35 4.65 3.63 -6.11
C CYS A 35 4.47 4.06 -7.56
N LYS A 36 3.62 3.35 -8.30
CA LYS A 36 3.29 3.67 -9.71
C LYS A 36 1.78 3.75 -9.91
N PRO A 37 1.27 4.68 -10.74
CA PRO A 37 -0.15 4.75 -11.05
C PRO A 37 -0.61 3.47 -11.77
N LYS A 38 -1.80 2.98 -11.43
CA LYS A 38 -2.45 1.81 -12.01
C LYS A 38 -3.98 2.02 -11.99
N GLY A 39 -4.53 2.45 -13.12
CA GLY A 39 -5.94 2.83 -13.20
C GLY A 39 -6.26 3.97 -12.23
N LYS A 40 -7.22 3.76 -11.33
CA LYS A 40 -7.63 4.73 -10.29
C LYS A 40 -6.82 4.65 -9.00
N ALA A 41 -5.85 3.74 -8.91
CA ALA A 41 -5.05 3.50 -7.72
C ALA A 41 -3.55 3.68 -8.00
N TYR A 42 -2.76 3.64 -6.95
CA TYR A 42 -1.31 3.51 -6.98
C TYR A 42 -0.94 2.11 -6.51
N GLN A 43 -0.15 1.39 -7.30
CA GLN A 43 0.45 0.12 -6.93
C GLN A 43 1.86 0.39 -6.38
N CYS A 44 2.08 0.04 -5.12
CA CYS A 44 3.34 0.27 -4.43
C CYS A 44 4.04 -1.03 -4.07
N GLY A 45 5.36 -1.07 -4.26
CA GLY A 45 6.24 -2.05 -3.62
C GLY A 45 6.71 -1.59 -2.25
N MET A 46 7.70 -2.28 -1.69
CA MET A 46 8.45 -1.81 -0.52
C MET A 46 9.64 -0.95 -0.96
N SER A 47 10.09 -0.02 -0.12
CA SER A 47 11.28 0.79 -0.39
C SER A 47 12.57 -0.04 -0.22
N GLN A 48 12.52 -1.02 0.67
CA GLN A 48 13.60 -1.97 0.95
C GLN A 48 13.19 -3.39 0.56
N ARG A 49 14.20 -4.26 0.35
CA ARG A 49 13.97 -5.67 0.01
C ARG A 49 13.72 -6.54 1.24
N ALA A 50 14.00 -6.05 2.44
CA ALA A 50 13.83 -6.79 3.68
C ALA A 50 12.95 -6.02 4.65
N LEU A 51 12.19 -6.75 5.47
CA LEU A 51 11.40 -6.18 6.56
C LEU A 51 11.59 -7.05 7.80
N ASN A 52 11.92 -6.43 8.92
CA ASN A 52 12.06 -7.10 10.21
C ASN A 52 10.72 -7.16 10.96
N GLU A 53 10.67 -7.92 12.05
CA GLU A 53 9.51 -7.99 12.92
C GLU A 53 9.15 -6.62 13.46
N GLY A 54 7.87 -6.26 13.39
CA GLY A 54 7.41 -4.92 13.79
C GLY A 54 7.94 -3.79 12.90
N GLY A 55 8.63 -4.10 11.80
CA GLY A 55 9.08 -3.14 10.81
C GLY A 55 7.90 -2.37 10.21
N ARG A 56 8.13 -1.09 9.91
CA ARG A 56 7.13 -0.20 9.31
C ARG A 56 7.70 0.44 8.06
N GLU A 57 6.89 0.52 7.02
CA GLU A 57 7.22 1.19 5.76
C GLU A 57 6.23 2.35 5.56
N PRO A 58 6.71 3.61 5.59
CA PRO A 58 5.84 4.76 5.33
C PRO A 58 5.63 4.98 3.81
N TYR A 59 4.37 5.12 3.40
CA TYR A 59 3.97 5.46 2.03
C TYR A 59 3.56 6.93 1.96
N ASN A 60 4.55 7.83 1.90
CA ASN A 60 4.31 9.27 2.00
C ASN A 60 3.87 9.89 0.66
N PHE A 61 2.55 10.02 0.47
CA PHE A 61 1.97 10.81 -0.61
C PHE A 61 1.85 12.27 -0.20
N GLN A 62 2.15 13.20 -1.12
CA GLN A 62 1.76 14.60 -0.97
C GLN A 62 0.59 14.87 -1.89
N LEU A 63 -0.52 15.31 -1.28
CA LEU A 63 -1.77 15.58 -1.96
C LEU A 63 -2.08 17.07 -1.92
N LYS A 64 -2.71 17.55 -2.99
CA LYS A 64 -3.42 18.82 -3.01
C LYS A 64 -4.91 18.53 -2.94
N ILE A 65 -5.62 19.25 -2.08
CA ILE A 65 -7.09 19.24 -2.08
C ILE A 65 -7.53 20.21 -3.18
N ASP A 66 -8.13 19.67 -4.24
CA ASP A 66 -8.63 20.45 -5.36
C ASP A 66 -10.06 20.93 -5.11
N LYS A 67 -10.86 20.10 -4.44
CA LYS A 67 -12.21 20.44 -4.02
C LYS A 67 -12.59 19.69 -2.76
N ARG A 68 -13.43 20.31 -1.92
CA ARG A 68 -14.05 19.62 -0.79
C ARG A 68 -15.11 18.66 -1.32
N VAL A 69 -14.99 17.39 -0.95
CA VAL A 69 -16.01 16.37 -1.16
C VAL A 69 -16.41 15.88 0.23
N GLU A 70 -17.70 15.90 0.52
CA GLU A 70 -18.23 15.42 1.80
C GLU A 70 -17.91 13.93 1.99
N ASP A 71 -17.45 13.57 3.18
CA ASP A 71 -17.02 12.20 3.54
C ASP A 71 -16.05 11.55 2.53
N ALA A 72 -15.17 12.35 1.92
CA ALA A 72 -14.18 11.85 0.98
C ALA A 72 -13.27 10.82 1.66
N LYS A 73 -13.34 9.58 1.19
CA LYS A 73 -12.48 8.48 1.65
C LYS A 73 -11.60 7.97 0.52
N GLY A 74 -10.35 7.70 0.86
CA GLY A 74 -9.47 6.83 0.10
C GLY A 74 -9.44 5.45 0.73
N SER A 75 -8.62 4.55 0.17
CA SER A 75 -8.46 3.20 0.69
C SER A 75 -7.03 2.71 0.50
N VAL A 76 -6.56 1.94 1.48
CA VAL A 76 -5.40 1.07 1.34
C VAL A 76 -5.90 -0.37 1.29
N ALA A 77 -5.34 -1.17 0.38
CA ALA A 77 -5.56 -2.61 0.35
C ALA A 77 -4.27 -3.34 -0.05
N LEU A 78 -4.10 -4.61 0.31
CA LEU A 78 -3.13 -5.47 -0.35
C LEU A 78 -3.66 -5.99 -1.70
N SER A 79 -2.76 -6.29 -2.62
CA SER A 79 -3.11 -6.88 -3.91
C SER A 79 -3.64 -8.32 -3.78
N THR A 80 -4.28 -8.81 -4.84
CA THR A 80 -5.18 -9.96 -4.80
C THR A 80 -4.54 -11.29 -5.19
N GLU A 81 -3.22 -11.35 -5.34
CA GLU A 81 -2.51 -12.59 -5.67
C GLU A 81 -2.77 -13.67 -4.59
N ALA A 82 -2.66 -14.93 -5.00
CA ALA A 82 -2.83 -16.05 -4.09
C ALA A 82 -1.76 -16.03 -3.00
N ARG A 83 -2.19 -16.06 -1.74
CA ARG A 83 -1.35 -16.16 -0.55
C ARG A 83 -1.81 -17.35 0.30
N PRO A 84 -1.44 -18.60 -0.05
CA PRO A 84 -1.88 -19.78 0.71
C PRO A 84 -1.42 -19.79 2.17
N PHE A 85 -0.32 -19.09 2.47
CA PHE A 85 0.24 -18.90 3.80
C PHE A 85 -0.50 -17.83 4.63
N ASP A 86 -1.40 -17.07 4.02
CA ASP A 86 -2.17 -15.99 4.64
C ASP A 86 -3.63 -16.08 4.16
N PRO A 87 -4.40 -17.06 4.69
CA PRO A 87 -5.73 -17.36 4.20
C PRO A 87 -6.79 -16.33 4.64
N ASP A 88 -6.57 -15.64 5.77
CA ASP A 88 -7.44 -14.58 6.25
C ASP A 88 -6.94 -13.21 5.76
N LYS A 89 -7.73 -12.57 4.90
CA LYS A 89 -7.41 -11.29 4.28
C LYS A 89 -8.28 -10.15 4.82
N ALA A 90 -9.03 -10.38 5.90
CA ALA A 90 -9.99 -9.40 6.41
C ALA A 90 -9.33 -8.09 6.86
N ASN A 91 -8.08 -8.17 7.33
CA ASN A 91 -7.26 -7.07 7.85
C ASN A 91 -6.35 -6.42 6.79
N ASP A 92 -6.39 -6.86 5.54
CA ASP A 92 -5.54 -6.33 4.46
C ASP A 92 -6.03 -4.99 3.90
N LYS A 93 -6.89 -4.28 4.62
CA LYS A 93 -7.53 -3.06 4.13
C LYS A 93 -7.70 -2.03 5.24
N ALA A 94 -7.65 -0.77 4.86
CA ALA A 94 -7.93 0.36 5.73
C ALA A 94 -8.50 1.55 4.92
N ASP A 95 -9.30 2.37 5.58
CA ASP A 95 -9.77 3.64 5.01
C ASP A 95 -8.69 4.72 5.18
N ILE A 96 -8.58 5.61 4.18
CA ILE A 96 -7.87 6.89 4.32
C ILE A 96 -8.92 7.96 4.51
N THR A 97 -8.83 8.69 5.62
CA THR A 97 -9.70 9.83 5.93
C THR A 97 -8.89 11.12 5.95
N LEU A 98 -9.54 12.25 5.66
CA LEU A 98 -8.96 13.60 5.66
C LEU A 98 -9.46 14.42 6.84
#